data_AF-A0A4Z0AQ49-F1
#
_entry.id   AF-A0A4Z0AQ49-F1
#
_cell.length_a   1.000
_cell.length_b   1.000
_cell.length_c   1.000
_cell.angle_alpha   90.00
_cell.angle_beta   90.00
_cell.angle_gamma   90.00
#
_symmetry.space_group_name_H-M   'P 1'
#
loop_
_entity.id
_entity.type
_entity.pdbx_description
1 polymer ?
#
loop_
_entity_poly.entity_id
_entity_poly.type
_entity_poly.pdbx_seq_one_letter_code
_entity_poly.pdbx_strand_id
1 'polypeptide(L)'
;MSGSKESFQPPYSVPTAIRRRLSLSGKPLTPAELEILRWAAEGKTVWEISQIRATSEATVKFHLRNIYGKLEVSNRVQAMNEAVRRGLC
;
A
#
# COMPACT_ATOMS: atom_id res chain seq x y z
N MET A 1 -7.06 -18.08 -37.23
CA MET A 1 -6.58 -18.78 -36.02
C MET A 1 -6.50 -17.78 -34.88
N SER A 2 -7.63 -17.47 -34.24
CA SER A 2 -7.66 -16.57 -33.08
C SER A 2 -7.56 -17.45 -31.84
N GLY A 3 -6.38 -17.45 -31.21
CA GLY A 3 -6.15 -18.19 -29.98
C GLY A 3 -7.02 -17.61 -28.87
N SER A 4 -7.99 -18.40 -28.42
CA SER A 4 -8.76 -18.15 -27.22
C SER A 4 -7.80 -17.83 -26.07
N LYS A 5 -7.91 -16.64 -25.49
CA LYS A 5 -7.29 -16.33 -24.20
C LYS A 5 -7.95 -17.22 -23.16
N GLU A 6 -7.42 -18.43 -22.96
CA GLU A 6 -7.78 -19.27 -21.84
C GLU A 6 -7.49 -18.50 -20.56
N SER A 7 -8.57 -18.10 -19.89
CA SER A 7 -8.53 -17.54 -18.56
C SER A 7 -8.03 -18.63 -17.62
N PHE A 8 -6.76 -18.55 -17.21
CA PHE A 8 -6.20 -19.40 -16.17
C PHE A 8 -6.99 -19.18 -14.87
N GLN A 9 -7.95 -20.06 -14.61
CA GLN A 9 -8.69 -20.15 -13.36
C GLN A 9 -7.92 -21.10 -12.45
N PRO A 10 -7.18 -20.60 -11.44
CA PRO A 10 -6.47 -21.48 -10.52
C PRO A 10 -7.49 -22.36 -9.77
N PRO A 11 -7.21 -23.66 -9.55
CA PRO A 11 -8.13 -24.61 -8.90
C PRO A 11 -8.33 -24.36 -7.38
N TYR A 12 -7.78 -23.26 -6.85
CA TYR A 12 -7.86 -22.87 -5.45
C TYR A 12 -8.38 -21.42 -5.30
N SER A 13 -9.16 -21.18 -4.24
CA SER A 13 -9.60 -19.83 -3.90
C SER A 13 -8.41 -18.99 -3.47
N VAL A 14 -8.02 -18.02 -4.30
CA VAL A 14 -6.98 -17.07 -3.95
C VAL A 14 -7.45 -16.24 -2.74
N PRO A 15 -6.70 -16.24 -1.62
CA PRO A 15 -7.06 -15.44 -0.45
C PRO A 15 -7.26 -13.96 -0.81
N THR A 16 -8.26 -13.31 -0.19
CA THR A 16 -8.61 -11.91 -0.45
C THR A 16 -7.40 -10.97 -0.29
N ALA A 17 -6.50 -11.26 0.65
CA ALA A 17 -5.26 -10.50 0.85
C ALA A 17 -4.34 -10.55 -0.37
N ILE A 18 -4.19 -11.71 -1.01
CA ILE A 18 -3.36 -11.88 -2.22
C ILE A 18 -4.00 -11.14 -3.39
N ARG A 19 -5.31 -11.32 -3.61
CA ARG A 19 -6.05 -10.61 -4.67
C ARG A 19 -5.93 -9.09 -4.52
N ARG A 20 -6.02 -8.58 -3.29
CA ARG A 20 -5.86 -7.15 -2.98
C ARG A 20 -4.45 -6.66 -3.25
N ARG A 21 -3.41 -7.43 -2.92
CA ARG A 21 -2.02 -7.04 -3.20
C ARG A 21 -1.75 -6.96 -4.69
N LEU A 22 -2.17 -7.99 -5.44
CA LEU A 22 -2.05 -8.03 -6.90
C LEU A 22 -2.78 -6.86 -7.57
N SER A 23 -3.93 -6.45 -7.03
CA SER A 23 -4.68 -5.32 -7.59
C SER A 23 -4.13 -3.94 -7.19
N LEU A 24 -3.19 -3.86 -6.24
CA LEU A 24 -2.59 -2.61 -5.77
C LEU A 24 -1.18 -2.39 -6.33
N SER A 25 -0.43 -3.46 -6.61
CA SER A 25 0.92 -3.36 -7.17
C SER A 25 0.95 -2.47 -8.42
N GLY A 26 1.94 -1.60 -8.51
CA GLY A 26 2.15 -0.67 -9.62
C GLY A 26 1.19 0.52 -9.68
N LYS A 27 0.19 0.62 -8.79
CA LYS A 27 -0.68 1.80 -8.73
C LYS A 27 0.02 2.98 -8.03
N PRO A 28 -0.19 4.23 -8.48
CA PRO A 28 0.34 5.38 -7.79
C PRO A 28 -0.27 5.51 -6.39
N LEU A 29 0.54 6.05 -5.47
CA LEU A 29 0.05 6.47 -4.15
C LEU A 29 -0.94 7.63 -4.33
N THR A 30 -2.02 7.61 -3.56
CA THR A 30 -2.94 8.75 -3.51
C THR A 30 -2.33 9.90 -2.70
N PRO A 31 -2.84 11.14 -2.81
CA PRO A 31 -2.36 12.25 -1.99
C PRO A 31 -2.41 11.95 -0.48
N ALA A 32 -3.51 11.36 -0.01
CA ALA A 32 -3.66 10.91 1.38
C ALA A 32 -2.61 9.87 1.80
N GLU A 33 -2.26 8.95 0.91
CA GLU A 33 -1.24 7.93 1.16
C GLU A 33 0.17 8.53 1.17
N LEU A 34 0.45 9.51 0.30
CA LEU A 34 1.70 10.27 0.31
C LEU A 34 1.90 11.06 1.60
N GLU A 35 0.86 11.76 2.08
CA GLU A 35 0.90 12.45 3.36
C GLU A 35 1.24 11.51 4.53
N ILE A 36 0.56 10.37 4.60
CA ILE A 36 0.83 9.37 5.64
C ILE A 36 2.25 8.83 5.54
N LEU A 37 2.74 8.58 4.32
CA LEU A 37 4.09 8.10 4.09
C LEU A 37 5.16 9.12 4.51
N ARG A 38 4.93 10.42 4.28
CA ARG A 38 5.82 11.51 4.72
C ARG A 38 5.90 11.60 6.24
N TRP A 39 4.76 11.70 6.93
CA TRP A 39 4.76 11.67 8.39
C TRP A 39 5.38 10.40 8.95
N ALA A 40 5.19 9.28 8.25
CA ALA A 40 5.81 8.04 8.64
C ALA A 40 7.35 8.11 8.55
N ALA A 41 7.88 8.66 7.45
CA ALA A 41 9.31 8.87 7.24
C ALA A 41 9.93 9.84 8.26
N GLU A 42 9.15 10.82 8.74
CA GLU A 42 9.54 11.71 9.84
C GLU A 42 9.48 11.04 11.23
N GLY A 43 9.14 9.76 11.31
CA GLY A 43 9.13 8.99 12.56
C GLY A 43 7.82 9.04 13.33
N LYS A 44 6.75 9.67 12.81
CA LYS A 44 5.46 9.76 13.51
C LYS A 44 4.78 8.40 13.64
N THR A 45 4.34 8.08 14.84
CA THR A 45 3.55 6.89 15.14
C THR A 45 2.19 6.92 14.44
N VAL A 46 1.53 5.76 14.32
CA VAL A 46 0.19 5.66 13.74
C VAL A 46 -0.81 6.57 14.47
N TRP A 47 -0.69 6.64 15.81
CA TRP A 47 -1.51 7.50 16.64
C TRP A 47 -1.25 8.99 16.36
N GLU A 48 0.02 9.43 16.32
CA GLU A 48 0.33 10.82 15.99
C GLU A 48 -0.18 11.21 14.60
N ILE A 49 0.01 10.34 13.60
CA ILE A 49 -0.51 10.57 12.24
C ILE A 49 -2.04 10.68 12.25
N SER A 50 -2.72 9.86 13.05
CA SER A 50 -4.17 9.91 13.17
C SER A 50 -4.63 11.24 13.76
N GLN A 51 -3.91 11.76 14.76
CA GLN A 51 -4.17 13.08 15.33
C GLN A 51 -3.91 14.21 14.31
N ILE A 52 -2.77 14.19 13.62
CA ILE A 52 -2.39 15.20 12.62
C ILE A 52 -3.44 15.30 11.50
N ARG A 53 -3.99 14.16 11.06
CA ARG A 53 -4.95 14.09 9.96
C ARG A 53 -6.41 14.13 10.41
N ALA A 54 -6.69 14.24 11.72
CA ALA A 54 -8.04 14.13 12.28
C ALA A 54 -8.80 12.86 11.81
N THR A 55 -8.12 11.71 11.82
CA THR A 55 -8.71 10.41 11.44
C THR A 55 -8.51 9.36 12.52
N SER A 56 -9.13 8.18 12.37
CA SER A 56 -8.88 7.06 13.27
C SER A 56 -7.54 6.36 12.98
N GLU A 57 -6.92 5.75 13.99
CA GLU A 57 -5.75 4.89 13.78
C GLU A 57 -6.04 3.74 12.79
N ALA A 58 -7.26 3.22 12.79
CA ALA A 58 -7.68 2.16 11.87
C ALA A 58 -7.62 2.64 10.41
N THR A 59 -8.02 3.88 10.16
CA THR A 59 -7.92 4.54 8.85
C THR A 59 -6.46 4.68 8.42
N VAL A 60 -5.58 5.13 9.32
CA VAL A 60 -4.13 5.22 9.03
C VAL A 60 -3.53 3.85 8.72
N LYS A 61 -3.84 2.82 9.53
CA LYS A 61 -3.41 1.42 9.29
C LYS A 61 -3.92 0.88 7.96
N PHE A 62 -5.14 1.25 7.55
CA PHE A 62 -5.69 0.89 6.25
C PHE A 62 -4.87 1.49 5.10
N HIS A 63 -4.57 2.78 5.16
CA HIS A 63 -3.75 3.44 4.14
C HIS A 63 -2.31 2.89 4.10
N LEU A 64 -1.68 2.65 5.26
CA LEU A 64 -0.36 2.01 5.32
C LEU A 64 -0.35 0.65 4.60
N ARG A 65 -1.40 -0.15 4.77
CA ARG A 65 -1.55 -1.43 4.06
C ARG A 65 -1.68 -1.25 2.54
N ASN A 66 -2.34 -0.19 2.09
CA ASN A 66 -2.41 0.13 0.67
C ASN A 66 -1.05 0.55 0.13
N ILE A 67 -0.34 1.41 0.87
CA ILE A 67 1.02 1.86 0.55
C ILE A 67 1.93 0.65 0.39
N TYR A 68 1.88 -0.31 1.32
CA TYR A 68 2.69 -1.52 1.25
C TYR A 68 2.39 -2.34 -0.01
N GLY A 69 1.10 -2.50 -0.34
CA GLY A 69 0.69 -3.18 -1.57
C GLY A 69 1.16 -2.48 -2.84
N LYS A 70 1.08 -1.13 -2.88
CA LYS A 70 1.45 -0.31 -4.04
C LYS A 70 2.97 -0.21 -4.25
N LEU A 71 3.73 -0.13 -3.16
CA LEU A 71 5.18 -0.09 -3.16
C LEU A 71 5.82 -1.49 -3.21
N GLU A 72 5.00 -2.54 -3.11
CA GLU A 72 5.40 -3.96 -3.07
C GLU A 72 6.29 -4.36 -1.89
N VAL A 73 6.20 -3.62 -0.79
CA VAL A 73 6.94 -3.85 0.45
C VAL A 73 6.11 -4.56 1.50
N SER A 74 6.75 -5.09 2.54
CA SER A 74 6.09 -5.89 3.57
C SER A 74 5.91 -5.17 4.90
N ASN A 75 6.64 -4.07 5.14
CA ASN A 75 6.59 -3.36 6.42
C ASN A 75 6.87 -1.86 6.27
N ARG A 76 6.66 -1.15 7.39
CA ARG A 76 6.84 0.30 7.48
C ARG A 76 8.25 0.75 7.11
N VAL A 77 9.28 0.07 7.62
CA VAL A 77 10.68 0.45 7.37
C VAL A 77 11.02 0.33 5.89
N GLN A 78 10.60 -0.76 5.25
CA GLN A 78 10.75 -0.93 3.82
C GLN A 78 9.99 0.14 3.03
N ALA A 79 8.77 0.51 3.46
CA ALA A 79 8.01 1.59 2.83
C ALA A 79 8.72 2.94 2.93
N MET A 80 9.32 3.25 4.08
CA MET A 80 10.08 4.49 4.29
C MET A 80 11.35 4.50 3.41
N ASN A 81 12.11 3.40 3.39
CA ASN A 81 13.29 3.28 2.53
C ASN A 81 12.93 3.40 1.04
N GLU A 82 11.81 2.80 0.63
CA GLU A 82 11.31 2.88 -0.74
C GLU A 82 10.86 4.29 -1.10
N ALA A 83 10.24 5.01 -0.16
CA ALA A 83 9.84 6.40 -0.33
C ALA A 83 11.05 7.28 -0.61
N VAL A 84 12.12 7.12 0.16
CA VAL A 84 13.39 7.84 -0.03
C VAL A 84 14.01 7.47 -1.38
N ARG A 85 14.09 6.18 -1.71
CA ARG A 85 14.65 5.69 -2.98
C ARG A 85 13.92 6.25 -4.22
N ARG A 86 12.60 6.42 -4.13
CA ARG A 86 11.75 6.94 -5.21
C ARG A 86 11.56 8.48 -5.16
N GLY A 87 12.11 9.19 -4.18
CA GLY A 87 11.92 10.63 -4.01
C GLY A 87 10.47 11.04 -3.69
N LEU A 88 9.74 10.21 -2.93
CA LEU A 88 8.33 10.44 -2.57
C LEU A 88 8.14 11.26 -1.29
N CYS A 89 9.23 11.46 -0.53
CA CYS A 89 9.33 12.23 0.70
C CYS A 89 10.54 13.15 0.64
#